data_AF-A0A359LKG4-F1
#
_entry.id   AF-A0A359LKG4-F1
#
_cell.length_a   1.000
_cell.length_b   1.000
_cell.length_c   1.000
_cell.angle_alpha   90.00
_cell.angle_beta   90.00
_cell.angle_gamma   90.00
#
_symmetry.space_group_name_H-M   'P 1'
#
loop_
_entity.id
_entity.type
_entity.pdbx_description
1 polymer ?
#
loop_
_entity_poly.entity_id
_entity_poly.type
_entity_poly.pdbx_seq_one_letter_code
_entity_poly.pdbx_strand_id
1 'polypeptide(L)'
;MNNKIIKSIRKGISFLLTKQLNSGEFPTTRAKKISMENASYIKSVFLTTFVLHSLSQLKNVFPINEIVQNATKFLLNEEEKGFWRFFGKGTHLPLDLDDTCCALSALFINGVELEYKTIADYLLNYRDKRGIFYTWILDCYLPKTSSYFENDIDWVINANTLFFFSLIKMPISEVTNYLCNIIEKEDFEDGSIYYYSPFSFIYCFSRAYADGGAIGLKPILRNIKNYLLNKQNGKGKWGNTLENAMATVSLINCGYKGIVVDGAINNLLKAQKADGGWPNSAFFAGVPELFYGSRELTTAIAIEALWKYLEVRKNGYQIIF
;
A
#
# COMPACT_ATOMS: atom_id res chain seq x y z
N MET A 1 -0.34 28.06 2.60
CA MET A 1 0.14 26.66 2.41
C MET A 1 -0.94 25.78 1.77
N ASN A 2 -2.17 25.76 2.29
CA ASN A 2 -3.26 24.89 1.81
C ASN A 2 -3.55 25.00 0.30
N ASN A 3 -3.63 26.21 -0.25
CA ASN A 3 -3.87 26.41 -1.69
C ASN A 3 -2.76 25.78 -2.56
N LYS A 4 -1.50 25.82 -2.10
CA LYS A 4 -0.37 25.19 -2.79
C LYS A 4 -0.50 23.66 -2.78
N ILE A 5 -0.93 23.09 -1.65
CA ILE A 5 -1.15 21.65 -1.51
C ILE A 5 -2.30 21.19 -2.42
N ILE A 6 -3.45 21.86 -2.39
CA ILE A 6 -4.59 21.55 -3.27
C ILE A 6 -4.18 21.63 -4.76
N LYS A 7 -3.42 22.65 -5.15
CA LYS A 7 -2.89 22.76 -6.52
C LYS A 7 -1.97 21.59 -6.87
N SER A 8 -1.12 21.15 -5.94
CA SER A 8 -0.23 20.00 -6.11
C SER A 8 -1.01 18.70 -6.26
N ILE A 9 -2.04 18.47 -5.43
CA ILE A 9 -2.95 17.32 -5.54
C ILE A 9 -3.62 17.29 -6.91
N ARG A 10 -4.19 18.41 -7.38
CA ARG A 10 -4.83 18.49 -8.71
C ARG A 10 -3.88 18.10 -9.84
N LYS A 11 -2.63 18.57 -9.78
CA LYS A 11 -1.59 18.21 -10.75
C LYS A 11 -1.25 16.72 -10.71
N GLY A 12 -1.17 16.13 -9.52
CA GLY A 12 -0.95 14.70 -9.34
C GLY A 12 -2.10 13.85 -9.89
N ILE A 13 -3.35 14.26 -9.64
CA ILE A 13 -4.53 13.60 -10.22
C ILE A 13 -4.50 13.70 -11.75
N SER A 14 -4.19 14.88 -12.29
CA SER A 14 -4.05 15.06 -13.74
C SER A 14 -2.97 14.16 -14.32
N PHE A 15 -1.84 13.99 -13.64
CA PHE A 15 -0.80 13.05 -14.05
C PHE A 15 -1.35 11.62 -14.10
N LEU A 16 -2.01 11.15 -13.03
CA LEU A 16 -2.58 9.80 -12.97
C LEU A 16 -3.60 9.56 -14.08
N LEU A 17 -4.48 10.54 -14.35
CA LEU A 17 -5.43 10.47 -15.47
C LEU A 17 -4.74 10.24 -16.82
N THR A 18 -3.61 10.91 -17.07
CA THR A 18 -2.86 10.74 -18.33
C THR A 18 -2.02 9.46 -18.40
N LYS A 19 -1.87 8.74 -17.28
CA LYS A 19 -1.01 7.55 -17.17
C LYS A 19 -1.77 6.24 -16.98
N GLN A 20 -3.05 6.30 -16.64
CA GLN A 20 -3.90 5.11 -16.65
C GLN A 20 -3.93 4.52 -18.07
N LEU A 21 -3.69 3.22 -18.18
CA LEU A 21 -3.71 2.52 -19.46
C LEU A 21 -5.14 2.23 -19.89
N ASN A 22 -5.33 1.90 -21.17
CA ASN A 22 -6.65 1.54 -21.72
C ASN A 22 -7.30 0.34 -21.02
N SER A 23 -6.49 -0.56 -20.44
CA SER A 23 -6.97 -1.69 -19.63
C SER A 23 -7.60 -1.24 -18.30
N GLY A 24 -7.33 -0.01 -17.87
CA GLY A 24 -7.72 0.55 -16.56
C GLY A 24 -6.61 0.47 -15.51
N GLU A 25 -5.53 -0.27 -15.76
CA GLU A 25 -4.43 -0.41 -14.82
C GLU A 25 -3.53 0.83 -14.76
N PHE A 26 -2.83 0.97 -13.64
CA PHE A 26 -1.69 1.88 -13.54
C PHE A 26 -0.39 1.11 -13.80
N PRO A 27 0.51 1.65 -14.64
CA PRO A 27 1.76 0.97 -14.97
C PRO A 27 2.55 0.52 -13.75
N THR A 28 2.98 -0.73 -13.75
CA THR A 28 4.07 -1.20 -12.91
C THR A 28 5.33 -1.22 -13.73
N THR A 29 6.45 -0.83 -13.14
CA THR A 29 7.76 -0.87 -13.79
C THR A 29 8.70 -1.77 -13.01
N ARG A 30 9.65 -2.39 -13.72
CA ARG A 30 10.65 -3.30 -13.17
C ARG A 30 12.05 -2.88 -13.59
N ALA A 31 13.01 -2.92 -12.67
CA ALA A 31 14.40 -2.60 -12.93
C ALA A 31 15.34 -3.57 -12.21
N LYS A 32 16.61 -3.63 -12.66
CA LYS A 32 17.69 -4.38 -11.98
C LYS A 32 18.29 -3.64 -10.79
N LYS A 33 18.04 -2.33 -10.69
CA LYS A 33 18.57 -1.47 -9.63
C LYS A 33 17.43 -0.84 -8.86
N ILE A 34 17.60 -0.74 -7.54
CA ILE A 34 16.67 -0.08 -6.61
C ILE A 34 16.36 1.37 -6.97
N SER A 35 17.25 2.05 -7.70
CA SER A 35 17.04 3.40 -8.21
C SER A 35 15.92 3.49 -9.25
N MET A 36 15.45 2.35 -9.79
CA MET A 36 14.48 2.27 -10.88
C MET A 36 14.96 2.96 -12.17
N GLU A 37 16.26 3.12 -12.34
CA GLU A 37 16.86 3.55 -13.60
C GLU A 37 16.65 2.50 -14.69
N ASN A 38 16.32 2.95 -15.91
CA ASN A 38 16.02 2.09 -17.05
C ASN A 38 14.91 1.06 -16.77
N ALA A 39 13.97 1.40 -15.87
CA ALA A 39 12.84 0.53 -15.57
C ALA A 39 11.97 0.33 -16.81
N SER A 40 11.52 -0.91 -17.03
CA SER A 40 10.60 -1.26 -18.11
C SER A 40 9.22 -1.60 -17.57
N TYR A 41 8.20 -1.32 -18.37
CA TYR A 41 6.83 -1.67 -18.04
C TYR A 41 6.65 -3.19 -17.89
N ILE A 42 5.84 -3.56 -16.91
CA ILE A 42 5.27 -4.89 -16.76
C ILE A 42 3.78 -4.76 -16.40
N LYS A 43 2.95 -5.69 -16.89
CA LYS A 43 1.57 -5.82 -16.43
C LYS A 43 1.58 -6.34 -14.99
N SER A 44 0.82 -5.71 -14.11
CA SER A 44 0.62 -6.21 -12.75
C SER A 44 -0.64 -5.65 -12.09
N VAL A 45 -1.29 -6.48 -11.29
CA VAL A 45 -2.47 -6.10 -10.49
C VAL A 45 -2.07 -5.19 -9.33
N PHE A 46 -0.94 -5.49 -8.70
CA PHE A 46 -0.59 -5.04 -7.36
C PHE A 46 -0.63 -3.52 -7.18
N LEU A 47 0.15 -2.74 -7.94
CA LEU A 47 0.27 -1.30 -7.69
C LEU A 47 -1.01 -0.53 -8.00
N THR A 48 -1.86 -1.05 -8.89
CA THR A 48 -3.17 -0.46 -9.17
C THR A 48 -4.05 -0.41 -7.92
N THR A 49 -3.95 -1.42 -7.04
CA THR A 49 -4.71 -1.48 -5.79
C THR A 49 -4.34 -0.35 -4.82
N PHE A 50 -3.06 0.00 -4.72
CA PHE A 50 -2.57 1.11 -3.88
C PHE A 50 -2.95 2.47 -4.43
N VAL A 51 -2.92 2.63 -5.75
CA VAL A 51 -3.39 3.86 -6.40
C VAL A 51 -4.88 4.06 -6.14
N LEU A 52 -5.69 2.99 -6.28
CA LEU A 52 -7.12 3.01 -5.98
C LEU A 52 -7.40 3.33 -4.50
N HIS A 53 -6.66 2.71 -3.57
CA HIS A 53 -6.75 3.03 -2.15
C HIS A 53 -6.54 4.53 -1.90
N SER A 54 -5.42 5.06 -2.39
CA SER A 54 -5.07 6.47 -2.22
C SER A 54 -6.17 7.38 -2.76
N LEU A 55 -6.62 7.13 -3.99
CA LEU A 55 -7.65 7.93 -4.66
C LEU A 55 -9.02 7.85 -3.98
N SER A 56 -9.37 6.71 -3.37
CA SER A 56 -10.67 6.54 -2.70
C SER A 56 -10.96 7.61 -1.63
N GLN A 57 -9.92 8.09 -0.96
CA GLN A 57 -10.00 9.12 0.08
C GLN A 57 -10.39 10.51 -0.47
N LEU A 58 -10.33 10.70 -1.80
CA LEU A 58 -10.53 11.99 -2.48
C LEU A 58 -11.84 12.06 -3.29
N LYS A 59 -12.62 10.97 -3.36
CA LYS A 59 -13.79 10.84 -4.26
C LYS A 59 -14.83 11.96 -4.15
N ASN A 60 -15.05 12.45 -2.94
CA ASN A 60 -16.08 13.47 -2.68
C ASN A 60 -15.60 14.90 -2.95
N VAL A 61 -14.32 15.08 -3.29
CA VAL A 61 -13.67 16.39 -3.38
C VAL A 61 -13.07 16.65 -4.76
N PHE A 62 -12.66 15.60 -5.46
CA PHE A 62 -12.04 15.69 -6.78
C PHE A 62 -12.78 14.84 -7.82
N PRO A 63 -12.82 15.26 -9.09
CA PRO A 63 -13.49 14.51 -10.15
C PRO A 63 -12.63 13.32 -10.60
N ILE A 64 -12.69 12.22 -9.83
CA ILE A 64 -11.88 11.01 -10.04
C ILE A 64 -12.74 9.75 -10.26
N ASN A 65 -14.03 9.91 -10.51
CA ASN A 65 -14.95 8.77 -10.63
C ASN A 65 -14.59 7.85 -11.80
N GLU A 66 -14.28 8.42 -12.97
CA GLU A 66 -13.97 7.64 -14.17
C GLU A 66 -12.68 6.83 -13.99
N ILE A 67 -11.60 7.46 -13.53
CA ILE A 67 -10.31 6.79 -13.31
C ILE A 67 -10.43 5.65 -12.28
N VAL A 68 -11.23 5.86 -11.22
CA VAL A 68 -11.53 4.82 -10.23
C VAL A 68 -12.35 3.68 -10.84
N GLN A 69 -13.39 3.99 -11.61
CA GLN A 69 -14.24 2.99 -12.25
C GLN A 69 -13.44 2.12 -13.22
N ASN A 70 -12.54 2.72 -14.02
CA ASN A 70 -11.70 1.98 -14.96
C ASN A 70 -10.73 1.03 -14.25
N ALA A 71 -10.06 1.49 -13.19
CA ALA A 71 -9.17 0.64 -12.40
C ALA A 71 -9.93 -0.46 -11.65
N THR A 72 -11.15 -0.18 -11.20
CA THR A 72 -12.03 -1.19 -10.58
C THR A 72 -12.41 -2.28 -11.59
N LYS A 73 -12.79 -1.90 -12.82
CA LYS A 73 -13.06 -2.84 -13.91
C LYS A 73 -11.84 -3.68 -14.27
N PHE A 74 -10.65 -3.07 -14.30
CA PHE A 74 -9.39 -3.80 -14.48
C PHE A 74 -9.22 -4.90 -13.44
N LEU A 75 -9.34 -4.57 -12.14
CA LEU A 75 -9.22 -5.56 -11.07
C LEU A 75 -10.23 -6.70 -11.22
N LEU A 76 -11.50 -6.40 -11.53
CA LEU A 76 -12.52 -7.43 -11.76
C LEU A 76 -12.20 -8.33 -12.97
N ASN A 77 -11.59 -7.78 -14.02
CA ASN A 77 -11.20 -8.57 -15.20
C ASN A 77 -10.00 -9.50 -14.92
N GLU A 78 -9.12 -9.12 -13.99
CA GLU A 78 -7.94 -9.91 -13.60
C GLU A 78 -8.23 -10.97 -12.54
N GLU A 79 -9.47 -11.04 -12.04
CA GLU A 79 -9.91 -12.03 -11.06
C GLU A 79 -9.88 -13.45 -11.65
N GLU A 80 -9.37 -14.40 -10.86
CA GLU A 80 -9.39 -15.83 -11.15
C GLU A 80 -9.78 -16.65 -9.91
N LYS A 81 -11.00 -17.20 -9.92
CA LYS A 81 -11.60 -18.02 -8.85
C LYS A 81 -11.71 -17.30 -7.49
N GLY A 82 -11.94 -16.00 -7.49
CA GLY A 82 -12.03 -15.11 -6.33
C GLY A 82 -10.69 -14.54 -5.87
N PHE A 83 -9.61 -14.78 -6.62
CA PHE A 83 -8.24 -14.44 -6.23
C PHE A 83 -7.48 -13.72 -7.34
N TRP A 84 -6.34 -13.15 -6.98
CA TRP A 84 -5.46 -12.43 -7.91
C TRP A 84 -4.04 -12.99 -7.82
N ARG A 85 -3.28 -12.78 -8.91
CA ARG A 85 -1.85 -13.05 -8.98
C ARG A 85 -1.12 -11.82 -9.49
N PHE A 86 0.13 -11.70 -9.08
CA PHE A 86 0.97 -10.56 -9.41
C PHE A 86 0.97 -10.10 -10.88
N PHE A 87 1.22 -11.00 -11.84
CA PHE A 87 1.28 -10.67 -13.27
C PHE A 87 -0.09 -10.66 -13.98
N GLY A 88 -1.18 -10.81 -13.23
CA GLY A 88 -2.53 -10.85 -13.77
C GLY A 88 -2.97 -12.24 -14.26
N LYS A 89 -4.23 -12.34 -14.63
CA LYS A 89 -4.94 -13.59 -14.94
C LYS A 89 -4.24 -14.43 -16.02
N GLY A 90 -4.22 -15.75 -15.83
CA GLY A 90 -3.64 -16.69 -16.80
C GLY A 90 -2.10 -16.68 -16.89
N THR A 91 -1.40 -15.91 -16.06
CA THR A 91 0.08 -15.93 -16.02
C THR A 91 0.63 -17.05 -15.12
N HIS A 92 1.95 -17.23 -15.14
CA HIS A 92 2.63 -18.38 -14.56
C HIS A 92 2.83 -18.33 -13.04
N LEU A 93 2.79 -17.15 -12.42
CA LEU A 93 2.93 -17.06 -10.96
C LEU A 93 1.69 -17.62 -10.27
N PRO A 94 1.86 -18.26 -9.10
CA PRO A 94 0.72 -18.64 -8.28
C PRO A 94 -0.12 -17.42 -7.87
N LEU A 95 -1.39 -17.67 -7.56
CA LEU A 95 -2.22 -16.77 -6.77
C LEU A 95 -1.57 -16.54 -5.41
N ASP A 96 -1.70 -15.35 -4.85
CA ASP A 96 -1.05 -14.99 -3.59
C ASP A 96 -1.97 -14.12 -2.72
N LEU A 97 -1.70 -14.11 -1.41
CA LEU A 97 -2.48 -13.36 -0.43
C LEU A 97 -2.30 -11.84 -0.56
N ASP A 98 -1.17 -11.37 -1.07
CA ASP A 98 -0.85 -9.95 -1.10
C ASP A 98 -1.67 -9.22 -2.15
N ASP A 99 -1.58 -9.69 -3.40
CA ASP A 99 -2.38 -9.22 -4.52
C ASP A 99 -3.87 -9.42 -4.26
N THR A 100 -4.26 -10.60 -3.73
CA THR A 100 -5.66 -10.90 -3.41
C THR A 100 -6.23 -9.95 -2.36
N CYS A 101 -5.59 -9.82 -1.19
CA CYS A 101 -6.13 -8.98 -0.12
C CYS A 101 -6.09 -7.49 -0.49
N CYS A 102 -5.08 -7.04 -1.24
CA CYS A 102 -5.04 -5.68 -1.74
C CYS A 102 -6.13 -5.40 -2.77
N ALA A 103 -6.38 -6.33 -3.71
CA ALA A 103 -7.45 -6.20 -4.70
C ALA A 103 -8.82 -6.20 -4.02
N LEU A 104 -9.10 -7.15 -3.12
CA LEU A 104 -10.35 -7.21 -2.35
C LEU A 104 -10.58 -5.93 -1.54
N SER A 105 -9.54 -5.42 -0.86
CA SER A 105 -9.61 -4.16 -0.11
C SER A 105 -9.95 -2.97 -1.02
N ALA A 106 -9.28 -2.86 -2.17
CA ALA A 106 -9.53 -1.81 -3.13
C ALA A 106 -10.97 -1.89 -3.68
N LEU A 107 -11.44 -3.09 -4.06
CA LEU A 107 -12.82 -3.29 -4.53
C LEU A 107 -13.85 -2.93 -3.45
N PHE A 108 -13.64 -3.38 -2.20
CA PHE A 108 -14.54 -3.12 -1.08
C PHE A 108 -14.69 -1.62 -0.80
N ILE A 109 -13.57 -0.90 -0.66
CA ILE A 109 -13.57 0.55 -0.41
C ILE A 109 -14.21 1.31 -1.57
N ASN A 110 -14.16 0.75 -2.78
CA ASN A 110 -14.76 1.34 -3.96
C ASN A 110 -16.23 0.97 -4.19
N GLY A 111 -16.86 0.26 -3.25
CA GLY A 111 -18.29 -0.04 -3.26
C GLY A 111 -18.68 -1.13 -4.25
N VAL A 112 -17.74 -2.00 -4.62
CA VAL A 112 -18.05 -3.20 -5.41
C VAL A 112 -18.69 -4.23 -4.50
N GLU A 113 -19.78 -4.84 -4.96
CA GLU A 113 -20.45 -5.91 -4.22
C GLU A 113 -19.84 -7.26 -4.58
N LEU A 114 -19.31 -7.96 -3.57
CA LEU A 114 -18.79 -9.33 -3.65
C LEU A 114 -19.13 -10.05 -2.34
N GLU A 115 -19.03 -11.37 -2.36
CA GLU A 115 -19.18 -12.25 -1.18
C GLU A 115 -17.92 -12.21 -0.29
N TYR A 116 -17.53 -11.03 0.17
CA TYR A 116 -16.24 -10.80 0.84
C TYR A 116 -16.01 -11.69 2.05
N LYS A 117 -17.04 -11.92 2.87
CA LYS A 117 -16.92 -12.77 4.06
C LYS A 117 -16.71 -14.24 3.68
N THR A 118 -17.44 -14.73 2.69
CA THR A 118 -17.27 -16.09 2.15
C THR A 118 -15.86 -16.27 1.56
N ILE A 119 -15.35 -15.29 0.81
CA ILE A 119 -13.98 -15.30 0.30
C ILE A 119 -12.97 -15.30 1.46
N ALA A 120 -13.18 -14.45 2.47
CA ALA A 120 -12.29 -14.37 3.62
C ALA A 120 -12.29 -15.66 4.45
N ASP A 121 -13.44 -16.31 4.63
CA ASP A 121 -13.55 -17.61 5.30
C ASP A 121 -12.75 -18.68 4.56
N TYR A 122 -12.74 -18.65 3.23
CA TYR A 122 -11.89 -19.55 2.45
C TYR A 122 -10.40 -19.23 2.61
N LEU A 123 -10.03 -17.94 2.67
CA LEU A 123 -8.64 -17.53 2.88
C LEU A 123 -8.07 -18.02 4.22
N LEU A 124 -8.90 -18.25 5.24
CA LEU A 124 -8.48 -18.79 6.54
C LEU A 124 -7.79 -20.16 6.45
N ASN A 125 -7.93 -20.89 5.34
CA ASN A 125 -7.26 -22.17 5.10
C ASN A 125 -5.75 -22.02 4.78
N TYR A 126 -5.29 -20.82 4.43
CA TYR A 126 -3.89 -20.57 4.05
C TYR A 126 -3.06 -20.00 5.21
N ARG A 127 -3.25 -20.60 6.39
CA ARG A 127 -2.53 -20.22 7.61
C ARG A 127 -1.71 -21.37 8.16
N ASP A 128 -0.62 -21.03 8.82
CA ASP A 128 0.15 -21.99 9.59
C ASP A 128 -0.55 -22.36 10.91
N LYS A 129 0.07 -23.24 11.70
CA LYS A 129 -0.43 -23.67 13.01
C LYS A 129 -0.58 -22.56 14.06
N ARG A 130 0.03 -21.39 13.83
CA ARG A 130 -0.07 -20.20 14.70
C ARG A 130 -1.18 -19.25 14.24
N GLY A 131 -1.85 -19.54 13.12
CA GLY A 131 -2.86 -18.67 12.53
C GLY A 131 -2.28 -17.55 11.68
N ILE A 132 -1.02 -17.65 11.24
CA ILE A 132 -0.36 -16.64 10.40
C ILE A 132 -0.43 -17.04 8.94
N PHE A 133 -0.77 -16.11 8.06
CA PHE A 133 -0.99 -16.41 6.65
C PHE A 133 0.32 -16.66 5.92
N TYR A 134 0.28 -17.68 5.07
CA TYR A 134 1.29 -17.89 4.05
C TYR A 134 1.15 -16.88 2.90
N THR A 135 2.21 -16.72 2.11
CA THR A 135 2.22 -15.86 0.93
C THR A 135 1.38 -16.45 -0.21
N TRP A 136 1.60 -17.73 -0.54
CA TRP A 136 1.08 -18.32 -1.78
C TRP A 136 -0.19 -19.17 -1.56
N ILE A 137 -1.11 -19.11 -2.53
CA ILE A 137 -2.33 -19.92 -2.61
C ILE A 137 -2.07 -21.10 -3.57
N LEU A 138 -1.40 -22.14 -3.05
CA LEU A 138 -0.81 -23.21 -3.87
C LEU A 138 -1.77 -24.34 -4.30
N ASP A 139 -2.86 -24.55 -3.59
CA ASP A 139 -3.84 -25.61 -3.87
C ASP A 139 -4.71 -25.35 -5.12
N CYS A 140 -4.69 -24.12 -5.64
CA CYS A 140 -5.33 -23.75 -6.90
C CYS A 140 -4.62 -24.30 -8.16
N TYR A 141 -3.45 -24.94 -8.01
CA TYR A 141 -2.62 -25.46 -9.11
C TYR A 141 -2.43 -26.98 -9.02
N LEU A 142 -2.68 -27.70 -10.13
CA LEU A 142 -2.40 -29.13 -10.27
C LEU A 142 -1.60 -29.44 -11.55
N PRO A 143 -0.71 -30.46 -11.51
CA PRO A 143 -0.29 -31.18 -10.32
C PRO A 143 0.72 -30.33 -9.55
N LYS A 144 0.71 -30.43 -8.22
CA LYS A 144 1.76 -29.91 -7.32
C LYS A 144 3.11 -30.12 -7.99
N THR A 145 3.67 -29.10 -8.62
CA THR A 145 4.93 -29.24 -9.33
C THR A 145 5.95 -29.61 -8.27
N SER A 146 6.43 -30.84 -8.38
CA SER A 146 7.48 -31.41 -7.57
C SER A 146 8.74 -30.55 -7.69
N SER A 147 8.91 -29.56 -6.82
CA SER A 147 10.19 -29.08 -6.26
C SER A 147 10.01 -27.74 -5.51
N TYR A 148 10.26 -27.77 -4.20
CA TYR A 148 10.99 -26.74 -3.45
C TYR A 148 10.51 -25.27 -3.46
N PHE A 149 9.24 -25.00 -3.15
CA PHE A 149 8.94 -23.78 -2.39
C PHE A 149 8.23 -24.20 -1.10
N GLU A 150 8.96 -24.19 0.02
CA GLU A 150 8.28 -24.06 1.31
C GLU A 150 7.53 -22.73 1.26
N ASN A 151 6.21 -22.79 1.41
CA ASN A 151 5.40 -21.58 1.38
C ASN A 151 5.83 -20.68 2.54
N ASP A 152 6.22 -19.46 2.22
CA ASP A 152 6.79 -18.52 3.17
C ASP A 152 5.73 -17.68 3.88
N ILE A 153 6.16 -17.01 4.94
CA ILE A 153 5.36 -16.05 5.70
C ILE A 153 6.07 -14.72 5.64
N ASP A 154 5.40 -13.71 5.08
CA ASP A 154 5.88 -12.34 5.02
C ASP A 154 4.97 -11.41 5.84
N TRP A 155 5.57 -10.52 6.65
CA TRP A 155 4.82 -9.64 7.54
C TRP A 155 4.16 -8.45 6.83
N VAL A 156 4.66 -8.02 5.67
CA VAL A 156 3.99 -6.99 4.86
C VAL A 156 2.73 -7.56 4.23
N ILE A 157 2.80 -8.80 3.74
CA ILE A 157 1.64 -9.53 3.21
C ILE A 157 0.59 -9.69 4.32
N ASN A 158 1.00 -10.14 5.50
CA ASN A 158 0.10 -10.27 6.64
C ASN A 158 -0.48 -8.91 7.10
N ALA A 159 0.24 -7.80 6.96
CA ALA A 159 -0.32 -6.47 7.21
C ALA A 159 -1.42 -6.09 6.18
N ASN A 160 -1.23 -6.46 4.92
CA ASN A 160 -2.23 -6.27 3.87
C ASN A 160 -3.44 -7.20 4.03
N THR A 161 -3.23 -8.42 4.49
CA THR A 161 -4.31 -9.34 4.90
C THR A 161 -5.09 -8.77 6.09
N LEU A 162 -4.42 -8.29 7.13
CA LEU A 162 -5.08 -7.64 8.27
C LEU A 162 -5.90 -6.41 7.85
N PHE A 163 -5.39 -5.63 6.90
CA PHE A 163 -6.14 -4.50 6.34
C PHE A 163 -7.48 -4.95 5.73
N PHE A 164 -7.46 -5.96 4.84
CA PHE A 164 -8.66 -6.52 4.24
C PHE A 164 -9.66 -7.04 5.29
N PHE A 165 -9.20 -7.90 6.19
CA PHE A 165 -10.03 -8.52 7.23
C PHE A 165 -10.66 -7.46 8.16
N SER A 166 -9.92 -6.39 8.47
CA SER A 166 -10.42 -5.29 9.30
C SER A 166 -11.47 -4.43 8.61
N LEU A 167 -11.35 -4.22 7.29
CA LEU A 167 -12.36 -3.50 6.49
C LEU A 167 -13.72 -4.21 6.57
N ILE A 168 -13.71 -5.54 6.43
CA ILE A 168 -14.93 -6.37 6.44
C ILE A 168 -15.40 -6.77 7.84
N LYS A 169 -14.75 -6.23 8.89
CA LYS A 169 -15.06 -6.45 10.31
C LYS A 169 -14.97 -7.92 10.73
N MET A 170 -13.95 -8.62 10.23
CA MET A 170 -13.64 -10.00 10.58
C MET A 170 -12.29 -10.06 11.31
N PRO A 171 -12.26 -10.09 12.66
CA PRO A 171 -11.01 -9.98 13.40
C PRO A 171 -10.14 -11.24 13.26
N ILE A 172 -8.83 -11.03 13.10
CA ILE A 172 -7.79 -12.07 13.09
C ILE A 172 -6.70 -11.69 14.11
N SER A 173 -6.95 -12.03 15.37
CA SER A 173 -6.15 -11.58 16.53
C SER A 173 -4.71 -12.09 16.50
N GLU A 174 -4.50 -13.27 15.94
CA GLU A 174 -3.22 -13.96 15.79
C GLU A 174 -2.29 -13.15 14.90
N VAL A 175 -2.81 -12.66 13.77
CA VAL A 175 -2.08 -11.77 12.86
C VAL A 175 -1.80 -10.42 13.50
N THR A 176 -2.78 -9.86 14.23
CA THR A 176 -2.59 -8.61 14.98
C THR A 176 -1.42 -8.74 15.97
N ASN A 177 -1.40 -9.80 16.77
CA ASN A 177 -0.34 -10.06 17.75
C ASN A 177 1.01 -10.32 17.08
N TYR A 178 1.03 -11.06 15.98
CA TYR A 178 2.23 -11.31 15.19
C TYR A 178 2.87 -10.01 14.70
N LEU A 179 2.08 -9.12 14.08
CA LEU A 179 2.59 -7.85 13.56
C LEU A 179 3.05 -6.91 14.68
N CYS A 180 2.35 -6.89 15.83
CA CYS A 180 2.81 -6.17 17.02
C CYS A 180 4.17 -6.69 17.49
N ASN A 181 4.35 -8.01 17.59
CA ASN A 181 5.63 -8.61 18.00
C ASN A 181 6.78 -8.29 17.03
N ILE A 182 6.53 -8.22 15.71
CA ILE A 182 7.55 -7.79 14.73
C ILE A 182 8.05 -6.37 15.03
N ILE A 183 7.15 -5.45 15.42
CA ILE A 183 7.54 -4.08 15.79
C ILE A 183 8.22 -4.03 17.16
N GLU A 184 7.73 -4.80 18.13
CA GLU A 184 8.32 -4.85 19.48
C GLU A 184 9.77 -5.33 19.46
N LYS A 185 10.09 -6.28 18.57
CA LYS A 185 11.45 -6.81 18.39
C LYS A 185 12.31 -6.03 17.39
N GLU A 186 11.73 -5.04 16.72
CA GLU A 186 12.39 -4.26 15.67
C GLU A 186 12.84 -5.11 14.47
N ASP A 187 12.26 -6.30 14.28
CA ASP A 187 12.61 -7.27 13.21
C ASP A 187 12.39 -6.71 11.79
N PHE A 188 11.61 -5.64 11.66
CA PHE A 188 11.24 -5.05 10.37
C PHE A 188 12.28 -4.08 9.79
N GLU A 189 13.32 -3.69 10.54
CA GLU A 189 14.24 -2.61 10.13
C GLU A 189 14.94 -2.87 8.79
N ASP A 190 15.28 -4.13 8.50
CA ASP A 190 16.00 -4.54 7.29
C ASP A 190 15.07 -4.93 6.13
N GLY A 191 13.75 -4.76 6.30
CA GLY A 191 12.77 -5.22 5.32
C GLY A 191 12.45 -6.71 5.43
N SER A 192 11.51 -7.17 4.60
CA SER A 192 10.99 -8.53 4.55
C SER A 192 11.46 -9.29 3.31
N ILE A 193 10.94 -10.51 3.10
CA ILE A 193 11.27 -11.37 1.95
C ILE A 193 11.07 -10.62 0.63
N TYR A 194 9.96 -9.90 0.51
CA TYR A 194 9.61 -9.17 -0.72
C TYR A 194 9.82 -7.65 -0.61
N TYR A 195 10.03 -7.10 0.59
CA TYR A 195 10.06 -5.65 0.78
C TYR A 195 11.34 -5.19 1.44
N TYR A 196 12.28 -4.67 0.66
CA TYR A 196 13.58 -4.21 1.17
C TYR A 196 13.50 -2.98 2.09
N SER A 197 12.39 -2.22 2.07
CA SER A 197 12.26 -0.97 2.82
C SER A 197 11.37 -1.14 4.06
N PRO A 198 11.83 -0.78 5.27
CA PRO A 198 10.98 -0.81 6.46
C PRO A 198 9.78 0.14 6.34
N PHE A 199 9.88 1.18 5.51
CA PHE A 199 8.81 2.14 5.29
C PHE A 199 7.62 1.53 4.53
N SER A 200 7.85 0.51 3.69
CA SER A 200 6.76 -0.23 3.04
C SER A 200 5.94 -1.00 4.06
N PHE A 201 6.60 -1.70 4.99
CA PHE A 201 5.93 -2.38 6.10
C PHE A 201 5.16 -1.40 6.99
N ILE A 202 5.81 -0.34 7.45
CA ILE A 202 5.20 0.67 8.34
C ILE A 202 3.97 1.32 7.68
N TYR A 203 4.03 1.58 6.37
CA TYR A 203 2.88 2.09 5.62
C TYR A 203 1.73 1.08 5.57
N CYS A 204 1.98 -0.16 5.17
CA CYS A 204 0.97 -1.22 5.12
C CYS A 204 0.36 -1.51 6.52
N PHE A 205 1.17 -1.50 7.57
CA PHE A 205 0.73 -1.62 8.95
C PHE A 205 -0.16 -0.44 9.38
N SER A 206 0.30 0.80 9.13
CA SER A 206 -0.41 1.98 9.59
C SER A 206 -1.74 2.22 8.86
N ARG A 207 -1.85 1.82 7.58
CA ARG A 207 -3.13 1.84 6.85
C ARG A 207 -4.10 0.79 7.39
N ALA A 208 -3.61 -0.40 7.78
CA ALA A 208 -4.44 -1.42 8.42
C ALA A 208 -5.10 -0.86 9.69
N TYR A 209 -4.34 -0.12 10.51
CA TYR A 209 -4.86 0.58 11.68
C TYR A 209 -5.84 1.71 11.31
N ALA A 210 -5.36 2.74 10.59
CA ALA A 210 -6.07 4.00 10.45
C ALA A 210 -7.24 3.93 9.47
N ASP A 211 -7.07 3.22 8.37
CA ASP A 211 -8.04 3.16 7.27
C ASP A 211 -8.84 1.85 7.31
N GLY A 212 -8.24 0.75 7.80
CA GLY A 212 -8.91 -0.54 7.97
C GLY A 212 -9.69 -0.68 9.28
N GLY A 213 -9.31 0.08 10.31
CA GLY A 213 -9.89 -0.02 11.65
C GLY A 213 -9.36 -1.20 12.46
N ALA A 214 -8.13 -1.65 12.22
CA ALA A 214 -7.46 -2.69 13.01
C ALA A 214 -7.05 -2.15 14.41
N ILE A 215 -8.02 -1.90 15.29
CA ILE A 215 -7.80 -1.22 16.58
C ILE A 215 -6.83 -1.95 17.52
N GLY A 216 -6.64 -3.26 17.34
CA GLY A 216 -5.70 -4.06 18.11
C GLY A 216 -4.23 -3.65 17.90
N LEU A 217 -3.92 -2.93 16.82
CA LEU A 217 -2.59 -2.38 16.56
C LEU A 217 -2.27 -1.12 17.39
N LYS A 218 -3.28 -0.50 18.03
CA LYS A 218 -3.13 0.77 18.77
C LYS A 218 -1.99 0.77 19.81
N PRO A 219 -1.78 -0.28 20.63
CA PRO A 219 -0.76 -0.28 21.67
C PRO A 219 0.66 -0.05 21.14
N ILE A 220 0.97 -0.55 19.93
CA ILE A 220 2.32 -0.52 19.38
C ILE A 220 2.61 0.72 18.50
N LEU A 221 1.62 1.56 18.22
CA LEU A 221 1.79 2.76 17.39
C LEU A 221 2.81 3.76 17.95
N ARG A 222 3.03 3.75 19.27
CA ARG A 222 4.06 4.60 19.89
C ARG A 222 5.45 4.21 19.40
N ASN A 223 5.73 2.92 19.21
CA ASN A 223 7.02 2.42 18.74
C ASN A 223 7.28 2.87 17.31
N ILE A 224 6.30 2.67 16.41
CA ILE A 224 6.37 3.16 15.02
C ILE A 224 6.60 4.67 14.98
N LYS A 225 5.81 5.43 15.75
CA LYS A 225 5.94 6.89 15.81
C LYS A 225 7.35 7.30 16.23
N ASN A 226 7.88 6.71 17.29
CA ASN A 226 9.23 7.02 17.78
C ASN A 226 10.30 6.64 16.74
N TYR A 227 10.18 5.46 16.13
CA TYR A 227 11.06 5.00 15.05
C TYR A 227 11.11 6.01 13.89
N LEU A 228 9.94 6.44 13.39
CA LEU A 228 9.85 7.41 12.30
C LEU A 228 10.45 8.77 12.67
N LEU A 229 10.19 9.26 13.89
CA LEU A 229 10.78 10.51 14.37
C LEU A 229 12.31 10.43 14.43
N ASN A 230 12.86 9.31 14.88
CA ASN A 230 14.31 9.10 15.00
C ASN A 230 15.01 8.88 13.65
N LYS A 231 14.35 8.25 12.68
CA LYS A 231 14.94 7.95 11.35
C LYS A 231 14.81 9.10 10.35
N GLN A 232 14.12 10.20 10.68
CA GLN A 232 14.07 11.35 9.77
C GLN A 232 15.47 11.98 9.67
N ASN A 233 15.98 12.14 8.44
CA ASN A 233 17.31 12.74 8.27
C ASN A 233 17.28 14.26 8.53
N GLY A 234 18.47 14.87 8.65
CA GLY A 234 18.62 16.32 8.87
C GLY A 234 18.07 17.22 7.76
N LYS A 235 17.60 16.66 6.63
CA LYS A 235 16.90 17.38 5.55
C LYS A 235 15.37 17.30 5.68
N GLY A 236 14.85 16.71 6.75
CA GLY A 236 13.43 16.59 7.02
C GLY A 236 12.69 15.62 6.09
N LYS A 237 13.35 14.54 5.66
CA LYS A 237 12.74 13.48 4.83
C LYS A 237 13.20 12.08 5.23
N TRP A 238 12.43 11.07 4.84
CA TRP A 238 12.85 9.66 4.89
C TRP A 238 13.26 9.21 3.50
N GLY A 239 14.46 8.61 3.39
CA GLY A 239 14.94 7.95 2.17
C GLY A 239 14.65 8.69 0.85
N ASN A 240 14.09 7.95 -0.11
CA ASN A 240 13.64 8.45 -1.41
C ASN A 240 12.25 9.13 -1.34
N THR A 241 11.68 9.52 -2.49
CA THR A 241 10.40 10.25 -2.50
C THR A 241 9.23 9.39 -2.02
N LEU A 242 9.19 8.12 -2.44
CA LEU A 242 8.15 7.17 -2.06
C LEU A 242 8.24 6.86 -0.56
N GLU A 243 9.45 6.60 -0.04
CA GLU A 243 9.68 6.38 1.39
C GLU A 243 9.28 7.59 2.23
N ASN A 244 9.59 8.80 1.76
CA ASN A 244 9.14 10.02 2.42
C ASN A 244 7.61 10.12 2.46
N ALA A 245 6.91 9.75 1.37
CA ALA A 245 5.45 9.76 1.33
C ALA A 245 4.85 8.71 2.28
N MET A 246 5.35 7.47 2.23
CA MET A 246 4.94 6.35 3.09
C MET A 246 5.14 6.66 4.58
N ALA A 247 6.32 7.15 4.96
CA ALA A 247 6.61 7.55 6.32
C ALA A 247 5.73 8.72 6.79
N THR A 248 5.45 9.69 5.91
CA THR A 248 4.57 10.82 6.22
C THR A 248 3.14 10.36 6.50
N VAL A 249 2.57 9.52 5.63
CA VAL A 249 1.23 8.91 5.85
C VAL A 249 1.21 8.16 7.17
N SER A 250 2.22 7.33 7.40
CA SER A 250 2.29 6.48 8.59
C SER A 250 2.38 7.28 9.89
N LEU A 251 3.19 8.35 9.90
CA LEU A 251 3.33 9.22 11.05
C LEU A 251 2.02 9.96 11.37
N ILE A 252 1.29 10.39 10.33
CA ILE A 252 -0.05 10.97 10.47
C ILE A 252 -1.05 9.94 10.99
N ASN A 253 -1.04 8.72 10.44
CA ASN A 253 -1.90 7.60 10.89
C ASN A 253 -1.62 7.23 12.37
N CYS A 254 -0.38 7.41 12.85
CA CYS A 254 -0.02 7.28 14.27
C CYS A 254 -0.44 8.49 15.14
N GLY A 255 -1.17 9.46 14.59
CA GLY A 255 -1.72 10.62 15.29
C GLY A 255 -0.74 11.78 15.49
N TYR A 256 0.43 11.77 14.86
CA TYR A 256 1.41 12.84 15.02
C TYR A 256 1.12 14.03 14.09
N LYS A 257 1.17 15.25 14.64
CA LYS A 257 0.82 16.52 13.95
C LYS A 257 1.92 17.60 14.06
N GLY A 258 3.13 17.24 14.47
CA GLY A 258 4.22 18.18 14.71
C GLY A 258 5.01 18.60 13.47
N ILE A 259 6.03 19.44 13.67
CA ILE A 259 6.84 20.08 12.61
C ILE A 259 7.54 19.10 11.66
N VAL A 260 7.84 17.89 12.14
CA VAL A 260 8.45 16.80 11.36
C VAL A 260 7.62 16.47 10.12
N VAL A 261 6.28 16.50 10.24
CA VAL A 261 5.37 16.28 9.10
C VAL A 261 5.38 17.49 8.16
N ASP A 262 5.45 18.72 8.67
CA ASP A 262 5.50 19.93 7.83
C ASP A 262 6.75 19.94 6.93
N GLY A 263 7.89 19.53 7.48
CA GLY A 263 9.14 19.36 6.72
C GLY A 263 8.99 18.33 5.60
N ALA A 264 8.40 17.18 5.91
CA ALA A 264 8.19 16.10 4.95
C ALA A 264 7.22 16.49 3.82
N ILE A 265 6.12 17.18 4.16
CA ILE A 265 5.16 17.73 3.19
C ILE A 265 5.83 18.75 2.26
N ASN A 266 6.66 19.64 2.81
CA ASN A 266 7.42 20.58 2.00
C ASN A 266 8.40 19.87 1.04
N ASN A 267 9.02 18.77 1.48
CA ASN A 267 9.86 17.94 0.61
C ASN A 267 9.05 17.27 -0.51
N LEU A 268 7.84 16.75 -0.23
CA LEU A 268 6.96 16.22 -1.28
C LEU A 268 6.57 17.30 -2.29
N LEU A 269 6.18 18.50 -1.83
CA LEU A 269 5.84 19.61 -2.73
C LEU A 269 7.00 20.04 -3.63
N LYS A 270 8.25 19.95 -3.14
CA LYS A 270 9.46 20.24 -3.93
C LYS A 270 9.80 19.11 -4.91
N ALA A 271 9.47 17.87 -4.58
CA ALA A 271 9.77 16.70 -5.40
C ALA A 271 8.81 16.52 -6.59
N GLN A 272 7.64 17.17 -6.57
CA GLN A 272 6.68 17.13 -7.68
C GLN A 272 7.34 17.62 -8.98
N LYS A 273 7.21 16.84 -10.04
CA LYS A 273 7.74 17.16 -11.37
C LYS A 273 6.81 18.09 -12.14
N ALA A 274 7.32 18.64 -13.25
CA ALA A 274 6.59 19.59 -14.08
C ALA A 274 5.27 19.01 -14.63
N ASP A 275 5.26 17.71 -14.96
CA ASP A 275 4.10 16.94 -15.43
C ASP A 275 3.08 16.61 -14.32
N GLY A 276 3.36 17.00 -13.08
CA GLY A 276 2.48 16.78 -11.93
C GLY A 276 2.72 15.48 -11.17
N GLY A 277 3.46 14.53 -11.74
CA GLY A 277 3.81 13.28 -11.05
C GLY A 277 5.03 13.42 -10.14
N TRP A 278 5.32 12.36 -9.39
CA TRP A 278 6.54 12.24 -8.58
C TRP A 278 7.55 11.27 -9.21
N PRO A 279 8.84 11.32 -8.80
CA PRO A 279 9.86 10.36 -9.23
C PRO A 279 9.44 8.90 -9.04
N ASN A 280 9.96 8.02 -9.89
CA ASN A 280 9.84 6.58 -9.69
C ASN A 280 10.73 6.15 -8.51
N SER A 281 10.32 5.12 -7.79
CA SER A 281 11.10 4.50 -6.71
C SER A 281 10.61 3.07 -6.55
N ALA A 282 11.53 2.18 -6.19
CA ALA A 282 11.16 0.80 -5.91
C ALA A 282 10.28 0.75 -4.65
N PHE A 283 9.33 -0.18 -4.63
CA PHE A 283 8.41 -0.43 -3.52
C PHE A 283 8.64 -1.80 -2.90
N PHE A 284 8.92 -2.79 -3.75
CA PHE A 284 9.21 -4.17 -3.38
C PHE A 284 10.24 -4.78 -4.35
N ALA A 285 10.75 -5.94 -4.00
CA ALA A 285 11.68 -6.74 -4.75
C ALA A 285 11.08 -8.12 -5.06
N GLY A 286 11.54 -8.74 -6.14
CA GLY A 286 11.20 -10.10 -6.53
C GLY A 286 12.44 -10.92 -6.87
N VAL A 287 12.22 -12.20 -7.17
CA VAL A 287 13.28 -13.18 -7.46
C VAL A 287 13.35 -13.46 -8.98
N PRO A 288 14.55 -13.50 -9.59
CA PRO A 288 15.84 -13.04 -9.05
C PRO A 288 15.84 -11.50 -8.84
N GLU A 289 16.79 -10.95 -8.08
CA GLU A 289 16.87 -9.55 -7.63
C GLU A 289 16.42 -8.52 -8.68
N LEU A 290 15.12 -8.26 -8.68
CA LEU A 290 14.46 -7.28 -9.54
C LEU A 290 13.63 -6.39 -8.63
N PHE A 291 13.67 -5.10 -8.89
CA PHE A 291 12.96 -4.09 -8.15
C PHE A 291 11.73 -3.65 -8.92
N TYR A 292 10.64 -3.47 -8.21
CA TYR A 292 9.35 -3.12 -8.78
C TYR A 292 8.81 -1.86 -8.13
N GLY A 293 8.23 -0.98 -8.93
CA GLY A 293 7.71 0.29 -8.49
C GLY A 293 7.05 1.04 -9.63
N SER A 294 6.51 2.23 -9.36
CA SER A 294 6.00 3.09 -10.41
C SER A 294 5.93 4.56 -9.99
N ARG A 295 5.89 5.44 -10.99
CA ARG A 295 5.63 6.86 -10.76
C ARG A 295 4.21 7.08 -10.28
N GLU A 296 3.29 6.26 -10.76
CA GLU A 296 1.86 6.31 -10.46
C GLU A 296 1.63 5.95 -8.99
N LEU A 297 2.26 4.88 -8.49
CA LEU A 297 2.27 4.53 -7.05
C LEU A 297 2.83 5.69 -6.21
N THR A 298 4.01 6.18 -6.57
CA THR A 298 4.67 7.26 -5.81
C THR A 298 3.82 8.53 -5.80
N THR A 299 3.16 8.84 -6.92
CA THR A 299 2.26 9.98 -7.05
C THR A 299 1.01 9.79 -6.18
N ALA A 300 0.41 8.60 -6.18
CA ALA A 300 -0.78 8.30 -5.41
C ALA A 300 -0.52 8.42 -3.89
N ILE A 301 0.56 7.81 -3.38
CA ILE A 301 0.90 7.89 -1.95
C ILE A 301 1.34 9.31 -1.56
N ALA A 302 1.99 10.07 -2.47
CA ALA A 302 2.28 11.48 -2.23
C ALA A 302 0.99 12.32 -2.13
N ILE A 303 0.00 12.07 -2.99
CA ILE A 303 -1.33 12.71 -2.90
C ILE A 303 -2.01 12.34 -1.58
N GLU A 304 -1.95 11.07 -1.17
CA GLU A 304 -2.50 10.60 0.11
C GLU A 304 -1.87 11.34 1.30
N ALA A 305 -0.54 11.45 1.34
CA ALA A 305 0.18 12.19 2.36
C ALA A 305 -0.27 13.67 2.44
N LEU A 306 -0.35 14.32 1.27
CA LEU A 306 -0.80 15.71 1.15
C LEU A 306 -2.26 15.89 1.59
N TRP A 307 -3.12 14.94 1.26
CA TRP A 307 -4.54 14.97 1.62
C TRP A 307 -4.76 14.75 3.11
N LYS A 308 -4.20 13.68 3.68
CA LYS A 308 -4.26 13.40 5.13
C LYS A 308 -3.68 14.54 5.96
N TYR A 309 -2.62 15.19 5.48
CA TYR A 309 -2.08 16.39 6.11
C TYR A 309 -3.10 17.53 6.19
N LEU A 310 -3.81 17.81 5.09
CA LEU A 310 -4.84 18.85 5.08
C LEU A 310 -5.98 18.52 6.04
N GLU A 311 -6.47 17.28 6.05
CA GLU A 311 -7.56 16.85 6.94
C GLU A 311 -7.19 17.01 8.41
N VAL A 312 -5.98 16.59 8.77
CA VAL A 312 -5.49 16.71 10.15
C VAL A 312 -5.24 18.16 10.57
N ARG A 313 -4.85 19.03 9.64
CA ARG A 313 -4.67 20.47 9.90
C ARG A 313 -5.99 21.23 9.95
N LYS A 314 -7.00 20.87 9.17
CA LYS A 314 -8.36 21.42 9.28
C LYS A 314 -8.97 21.07 10.65
N ASN A 315 -8.87 19.80 11.06
CA ASN A 315 -9.39 19.33 12.34
C ASN A 315 -8.56 19.81 13.55
N GLY A 316 -7.38 20.40 13.32
CA GLY A 316 -6.57 21.07 14.35
C GLY A 316 -7.03 22.48 14.70
N TYR A 317 -7.99 23.05 13.97
CA TYR A 317 -8.62 24.35 14.27
C TYR A 317 -9.93 24.23 15.06
N GLN A 318 -10.38 23.02 15.42
CA GLN A 318 -11.35 22.86 16.51
C GLN A 318 -10.60 22.98 17.84
N ILE A 319 -10.36 24.22 18.22
CA ILE A 319 -9.99 24.62 19.58
C ILE A 319 -11.23 24.43 20.45
N ILE A 320 -11.04 23.68 21.54
CA ILE A 320 -11.57 23.91 22.89
C ILE A 320 -12.73 24.91 22.95
N PHE A 321 -13.94 24.40 23.25
CA PHE A 321 -14.85 25.05 24.17
C PHE A 321 -15.05 24.12 25.36
#